data_AF-A0A8H6NM25-F1
#
_entry.id   AF-A0A8H6NM25-F1
#
_cell.length_a   1.000
_cell.length_b   1.000
_cell.length_c   1.000
_cell.angle_alpha   90.00
_cell.angle_beta   90.00
_cell.angle_gamma   90.00
#
_symmetry.space_group_name_H-M   'P 1'
#
loop_
_entity.id
_entity.type
_entity.pdbx_description
1 polymer ?
#
loop_
_entity_poly.entity_id
_entity_poly.type
_entity_poly.pdbx_seq_one_letter_code
_entity_poly.pdbx_strand_id
1 'polypeptide(L)'
;MSQVVEIGGVCVRISPESDERQSVDSFDTLVRKLQQTAVVVNIPRAVPQAPRRVQVLLSVDFDAVSGWMGTGQHPRNCLADYSSGFFAGRVGVGRLVRLFSRLGVADKMTWFIPGHSMETFPAETKSIVDSGAEIGLHGYCHEDSTKLSARQEEDVFDKCIALAESLTGKRPLGYRAPLYRLRQESIGLLEKKGFLYDSSLSGHDSQLYMLENGPSPVPVDYSKPAETWMRPCTAPQQSTIVEIPCNWYMEDMTPLQYLPNVENSHGYVPSQSIEKMWQDRFTWLWNHGPDGDGPGDFVFPLVLHPDTSGMAHIIGAIENMILWLQGWGSQVEFVTYEMAAISFMAQKMDL
;
A
#
# COMPACT_ATOMS: atom_id res chain seq x y z
N MET A 1 -50.77 5.54 14.07
CA MET A 1 -50.10 4.24 14.31
C MET A 1 -48.63 4.53 14.57
N SER A 2 -48.07 4.08 15.68
CA SER A 2 -46.63 4.23 15.92
C SER A 2 -45.87 3.21 15.09
N GLN A 3 -44.83 3.67 14.37
CA GLN A 3 -43.92 2.79 13.64
C GLN A 3 -42.70 2.50 14.52
N VAL A 4 -42.25 1.25 14.53
CA VAL A 4 -40.98 0.88 15.15
C VAL A 4 -39.98 0.64 14.03
N VAL A 5 -38.87 1.37 14.06
CA VAL A 5 -37.77 1.22 13.09
C VAL A 5 -36.55 0.73 13.86
N GLU A 6 -35.92 -0.32 13.36
CA GLU A 6 -34.72 -0.90 13.95
C GLU A 6 -33.50 -0.48 13.12
N ILE A 7 -32.55 0.22 13.74
CA ILE A 7 -31.30 0.67 13.11
C ILE A 7 -30.15 0.22 14.01
N GLY A 8 -29.30 -0.66 13.51
CA GLY A 8 -28.12 -1.14 14.24
C GLY A 8 -28.42 -1.85 15.57
N GLY A 9 -29.60 -2.49 15.71
CA GLY A 9 -30.03 -3.19 16.93
C GLY A 9 -30.69 -2.30 17.99
N VAL A 10 -30.92 -1.02 17.69
CA VAL A 10 -31.69 -0.11 18.54
C VAL A 10 -33.10 0.04 17.97
N CYS A 11 -34.12 -0.30 18.78
CA CYS A 11 -35.53 -0.13 18.42
C CYS A 11 -35.98 1.31 18.73
N VAL A 12 -36.30 2.08 17.70
CA VAL A 12 -36.85 3.44 17.83
C VAL A 12 -38.34 3.40 17.54
N ARG A 13 -39.16 3.78 18.53
CA ARG A 13 -40.62 3.90 18.36
C ARG A 13 -40.97 5.35 18.01
N ILE A 14 -41.47 5.54 16.80
CA ILE A 14 -41.93 6.83 16.29
C ILE A 14 -43.45 6.88 16.43
N SER A 15 -43.93 7.75 17.31
CA SER A 15 -45.37 8.05 17.44
C SER A 15 -45.67 9.35 16.69
N PRO A 16 -46.78 9.45 15.93
CA PRO A 16 -47.23 10.74 15.45
C PRO A 16 -47.80 11.53 16.64
N GLU A 17 -47.23 12.69 16.96
CA GLU A 17 -47.79 13.60 17.97
C GLU A 17 -48.10 14.99 17.42
N SER A 18 -49.12 15.56 18.04
CA SER A 18 -50.04 16.58 17.53
C SER A 18 -49.71 18.01 17.98
N ASP A 19 -48.46 18.33 18.29
CA ASP A 19 -48.10 19.67 18.78
C ASP A 19 -46.66 20.06 18.42
N GLU A 20 -46.50 21.11 17.60
CA GLU A 20 -45.23 21.53 17.00
C GLU A 20 -44.18 22.00 18.02
N ARG A 21 -44.60 22.38 19.25
CA ARG A 21 -43.69 22.94 20.27
C ARG A 21 -42.88 21.92 21.06
N GLN A 22 -43.26 20.65 21.09
CA GLN A 22 -42.46 19.58 21.73
C GLN A 22 -41.42 18.95 20.79
N SER A 23 -41.44 19.30 19.50
CA SER A 23 -40.59 18.68 18.48
C SER A 23 -39.11 19.03 18.62
N VAL A 24 -38.78 20.28 18.99
CA VAL A 24 -37.40 20.80 19.02
C VAL A 24 -36.60 20.23 20.19
N ASP A 25 -37.19 20.17 21.39
CA ASP A 25 -36.55 19.57 22.57
C ASP A 25 -36.33 18.06 22.38
N SER A 26 -37.23 17.37 21.68
CA SER A 26 -37.07 15.95 21.37
C SER A 26 -35.97 15.69 20.34
N PHE A 27 -35.81 16.58 19.35
CA PHE A 27 -34.80 16.45 18.31
C PHE A 27 -33.41 16.83 18.83
N ASP A 28 -33.28 17.90 19.60
CA ASP A 28 -32.01 18.26 20.25
C ASP A 28 -31.59 17.23 21.29
N THR A 29 -32.54 16.62 22.00
CA THR A 29 -32.26 15.48 22.89
C THR A 29 -31.81 14.25 22.11
N LEU A 30 -32.40 13.99 20.93
CA LEU A 30 -31.99 12.90 20.05
C LEU A 30 -30.60 13.15 19.47
N VAL A 31 -30.29 14.36 19.02
CA VAL A 31 -28.97 14.78 18.52
C VAL A 31 -27.93 14.70 19.63
N ARG A 32 -28.22 15.14 20.85
CA ARG A 32 -27.31 14.97 22.00
C ARG A 32 -27.09 13.51 22.35
N LYS A 33 -28.13 12.68 22.33
CA LYS A 33 -28.00 11.23 22.52
C LYS A 33 -27.17 10.61 21.41
N LEU A 34 -27.37 10.97 20.15
CA LEU A 34 -26.57 10.49 19.02
C LEU A 34 -25.12 10.98 19.07
N GLN A 35 -24.86 12.21 19.50
CA GLN A 35 -23.51 12.75 19.71
C GLN A 35 -22.78 12.12 20.91
N GLN A 36 -23.54 11.63 21.91
CA GLN A 36 -23.00 10.87 23.04
C GLN A 36 -22.93 9.36 22.77
N THR A 37 -23.64 8.87 21.77
CA THR A 37 -23.57 7.48 21.33
C THR A 37 -22.45 7.40 20.31
N ALA A 38 -21.25 7.02 20.75
CA ALA A 38 -20.25 6.54 19.81
C ALA A 38 -20.93 5.48 18.94
N VAL A 39 -21.00 5.71 17.63
CA VAL A 39 -21.30 4.64 16.68
C VAL A 39 -20.11 3.70 16.80
N VAL A 40 -20.21 2.76 17.73
CA VAL A 40 -19.39 1.56 17.74
C VAL A 40 -19.86 0.80 16.51
N VAL A 41 -19.19 1.08 15.39
CA VAL A 41 -19.20 0.21 14.21
C VAL A 41 -19.05 -1.20 14.76
N ASN A 42 -20.01 -2.08 14.47
CA ASN A 42 -20.06 -3.46 14.96
C ASN A 42 -18.69 -4.13 14.80
N ILE A 43 -17.88 -4.10 15.86
CA ILE A 43 -16.70 -4.93 15.97
C ILE A 43 -17.26 -6.36 16.10
N PRO A 44 -16.87 -7.30 15.22
CA PRO A 44 -17.39 -8.66 15.25
C PRO A 44 -17.33 -9.28 16.64
N ARG A 45 -18.39 -10.02 16.98
CA ARG A 45 -18.60 -10.67 18.28
C ARG A 45 -17.49 -11.69 18.57
N ALA A 46 -17.03 -11.62 19.83
CA ALA A 46 -16.00 -12.42 20.51
C ALA A 46 -14.56 -12.09 20.11
N VAL A 47 -13.95 -11.18 20.89
CA VAL A 47 -12.51 -10.88 20.90
C VAL A 47 -11.76 -12.10 21.43
N PRO A 48 -10.81 -12.65 20.67
CA PRO A 48 -9.85 -13.61 21.16
C PRO A 48 -8.98 -12.96 22.23
N GLN A 49 -8.84 -13.62 23.38
CA GLN A 49 -8.14 -13.08 24.56
C GLN A 49 -6.62 -12.89 24.37
N ALA A 50 -6.07 -13.29 23.23
CA ALA A 50 -4.66 -13.12 22.94
C ALA A 50 -4.39 -11.68 22.44
N PRO A 51 -3.43 -10.96 23.03
CA PRO A 51 -2.94 -9.72 22.43
C PRO A 51 -2.38 -10.03 21.04
N ARG A 52 -2.79 -9.25 20.04
CA ARG A 52 -2.22 -9.30 18.69
C ARG A 52 -1.34 -8.09 18.45
N ARG A 53 -0.32 -8.27 17.62
CA ARG A 53 0.45 -7.19 17.04
C ARG A 53 0.16 -7.12 15.55
N VAL A 54 -0.42 -6.00 15.13
CA VAL A 54 -0.66 -5.68 13.72
C VAL A 54 0.27 -4.58 13.30
N GLN A 55 1.11 -4.85 12.31
CA GLN A 55 1.99 -3.82 11.72
C GLN A 55 1.36 -3.28 10.45
N VAL A 56 0.92 -2.02 10.47
CA VAL A 56 0.46 -1.32 9.28
C VAL A 56 1.68 -0.75 8.56
N LEU A 57 1.81 -1.14 7.29
CA LEU A 57 2.92 -0.82 6.41
C LEU A 57 2.43 0.14 5.33
N LEU A 58 2.31 1.41 5.71
CA LEU A 58 1.90 2.47 4.79
C LEU A 58 3.10 2.86 3.91
N SER A 59 2.91 2.79 2.59
CA SER A 59 3.92 3.21 1.63
C SER A 59 3.37 4.15 0.57
N VAL A 60 4.25 4.95 -0.01
CA VAL A 60 3.93 5.83 -1.13
C VAL A 60 4.93 5.64 -2.26
N ASP A 61 4.44 5.25 -3.42
CA ASP A 61 5.24 5.09 -4.64
C ASP A 61 5.16 6.40 -5.43
N PHE A 62 6.28 7.13 -5.49
CA PHE A 62 6.32 8.49 -6.07
C PHE A 62 6.61 8.46 -7.57
N ASP A 63 5.71 7.82 -8.33
CA ASP A 63 5.84 7.57 -9.76
C ASP A 63 5.93 8.86 -10.59
N ALA A 64 4.91 9.71 -10.49
CA ALA A 64 4.87 11.00 -11.17
C ALA A 64 5.21 10.89 -12.68
N VAL A 65 6.11 11.76 -13.17
CA VAL A 65 6.50 11.77 -14.59
C VAL A 65 7.21 10.48 -14.99
N SER A 66 7.93 9.82 -14.05
CA SER A 66 8.66 8.60 -14.35
C SER A 66 7.71 7.45 -14.70
N GLY A 67 6.55 7.36 -14.04
CA GLY A 67 5.50 6.39 -14.39
C GLY A 67 5.08 6.45 -15.85
N TRP A 68 5.01 7.65 -16.45
CA TRP A 68 4.70 7.84 -17.88
C TRP A 68 5.86 7.56 -18.83
N MET A 69 7.10 7.58 -18.32
CA MET A 69 8.32 7.33 -19.10
C MET A 69 8.67 5.85 -19.20
N GLY A 70 8.41 5.08 -18.14
CA GLY A 70 8.66 3.65 -18.08
C GLY A 70 7.39 2.85 -18.32
N THR A 71 6.73 2.46 -17.24
CA THR A 71 5.51 1.63 -17.24
C THR A 71 4.40 2.11 -18.17
N GLY A 72 4.00 3.37 -18.05
CA GLY A 72 2.93 3.99 -18.83
C GLY A 72 3.39 4.48 -20.20
N GLN A 73 4.60 4.11 -20.65
CA GLN A 73 5.15 4.57 -21.92
C GLN A 73 4.26 4.09 -23.07
N HIS A 74 3.81 5.06 -23.87
CA HIS A 74 3.04 4.78 -25.07
C HIS A 74 3.31 5.84 -26.14
N PRO A 75 3.37 5.47 -27.44
CA PRO A 75 3.62 6.43 -28.54
C PRO A 75 2.60 7.57 -28.65
N ARG A 76 1.40 7.39 -28.09
CA ARG A 76 0.33 8.41 -28.08
C ARG A 76 0.29 9.25 -26.80
N ASN A 77 1.22 9.05 -25.87
CA ASN A 77 1.28 9.92 -24.69
C ASN A 77 1.47 11.37 -25.13
N CYS A 78 0.73 12.27 -24.49
CA CYS A 78 0.66 13.67 -24.83
C CYS A 78 0.92 14.54 -23.60
N LEU A 79 0.92 15.86 -23.80
CA LEU A 79 1.18 16.81 -22.71
C LEU A 79 0.21 16.66 -21.54
N ALA A 80 -1.05 16.27 -21.79
CA ALA A 80 -2.03 16.05 -20.72
C ALA A 80 -1.59 14.91 -19.80
N ASP A 81 -1.09 13.81 -20.36
CA ASP A 81 -0.62 12.65 -19.62
C ASP A 81 0.56 13.02 -18.72
N TYR A 82 1.60 13.62 -19.30
CA TYR A 82 2.76 14.08 -18.51
C TYR A 82 2.40 15.15 -17.48
N SER A 83 1.41 16.01 -17.77
CA SER A 83 0.95 17.03 -16.82
C SER A 83 0.38 16.42 -15.53
N SER A 84 -0.21 15.22 -15.61
CA SER A 84 -0.69 14.48 -14.44
C SER A 84 0.45 13.98 -13.56
N GLY A 85 1.56 13.53 -14.14
CA GLY A 85 2.79 13.22 -13.40
C GLY A 85 3.40 14.47 -12.74
N PHE A 86 3.34 15.63 -13.39
CA PHE A 86 3.75 16.88 -12.74
C PHE A 86 2.81 17.31 -11.61
N PHE A 87 1.51 17.00 -11.70
CA PHE A 87 0.57 17.20 -10.60
C PHE A 87 0.94 16.32 -9.40
N ALA A 88 1.26 15.03 -9.63
CA ALA A 88 1.66 14.10 -8.59
C ALA A 88 2.82 14.66 -7.76
N GLY A 89 3.88 15.13 -8.42
CA GLY A 89 5.00 15.81 -7.77
C GLY A 89 4.59 17.12 -7.10
N ARG A 90 4.20 18.13 -7.88
CA ARG A 90 4.05 19.52 -7.40
C ARG A 90 2.87 19.74 -6.45
N VAL A 91 1.90 18.84 -6.46
CA VAL A 91 0.66 18.97 -5.67
C VAL A 91 0.42 17.76 -4.80
N GLY A 92 0.47 16.55 -5.39
CA GLY A 92 0.18 15.30 -4.70
C GLY A 92 1.09 15.08 -3.49
N VAL A 93 2.41 15.16 -3.66
CA VAL A 93 3.39 14.96 -2.58
C VAL A 93 3.12 15.90 -1.41
N GLY A 94 2.99 17.20 -1.69
CA GLY A 94 2.76 18.19 -0.64
C GLY A 94 1.46 17.96 0.13
N ARG A 95 0.40 17.48 -0.54
CA ARG A 95 -0.87 17.12 0.14
C ARG A 95 -0.68 15.91 1.05
N LEU A 96 -0.05 14.86 0.56
CA LEU A 96 0.19 13.63 1.31
C LEU A 96 1.10 13.85 2.52
N VAL A 97 2.25 14.52 2.34
CA VAL A 97 3.17 14.84 3.45
C VAL A 97 2.44 15.62 4.56
N ARG A 98 1.62 16.63 4.20
CA ARG A 98 0.81 17.38 5.18
C ARG A 98 -0.23 16.50 5.86
N LEU A 99 -0.93 15.65 5.11
CA LEU A 99 -1.92 14.72 5.66
C LEU A 99 -1.27 13.79 6.70
N PHE A 100 -0.21 13.08 6.31
CA PHE A 100 0.48 12.13 7.20
C PHE A 100 1.10 12.80 8.42
N SER A 101 1.58 14.04 8.27
CA SER A 101 2.06 14.84 9.40
C SER A 101 0.94 15.16 10.40
N ARG A 102 -0.24 15.58 9.91
CA ARG A 102 -1.41 15.83 10.77
C ARG A 102 -1.89 14.57 11.49
N LEU A 103 -1.79 13.41 10.83
CA LEU A 103 -2.19 12.12 11.37
C LEU A 103 -1.11 11.47 12.25
N GLY A 104 0.10 12.06 12.35
CA GLY A 104 1.18 11.55 13.21
C GLY A 104 1.81 10.25 12.71
N VAL A 105 1.84 10.04 11.39
CA VAL A 105 2.39 8.82 10.75
C VAL A 105 3.47 9.12 9.70
N ALA A 106 3.86 10.38 9.51
CA ALA A 106 4.81 10.78 8.45
C ALA A 106 6.21 10.14 8.60
N ASP A 107 6.67 9.92 9.83
CA ASP A 107 7.96 9.30 10.17
C ASP A 107 7.85 7.77 10.34
N LYS A 108 6.68 7.19 10.11
CA LYS A 108 6.35 5.77 10.30
C LYS A 108 5.87 5.12 9.01
N MET A 109 6.37 5.61 7.88
CA MET A 109 6.03 5.14 6.55
C MET A 109 7.24 5.13 5.64
N THR A 110 7.06 4.51 4.48
CA THR A 110 8.12 4.35 3.48
C THR A 110 7.71 5.00 2.16
N TRP A 111 8.59 5.79 1.57
CA TRP A 111 8.42 6.29 0.21
C TRP A 111 9.34 5.51 -0.73
N PHE A 112 8.77 4.80 -1.70
CA PHE A 112 9.54 4.21 -2.80
C PHE A 112 9.62 5.25 -3.92
N ILE A 113 10.82 5.76 -4.19
CA ILE A 113 10.99 6.90 -5.09
C ILE A 113 11.85 6.50 -6.29
N PRO A 114 11.35 6.68 -7.53
CA PRO A 114 12.16 6.57 -8.72
C PRO A 114 13.25 7.64 -8.75
N GLY A 115 14.47 7.31 -9.19
CA GLY A 115 15.58 8.27 -9.28
C GLY A 115 15.26 9.51 -10.12
N HIS A 116 14.48 9.36 -11.20
CA HIS A 116 13.98 10.47 -12.00
C HIS A 116 13.09 11.42 -11.17
N SER A 117 12.20 10.88 -10.32
CA SER A 117 11.35 11.68 -9.44
C SER A 117 12.19 12.43 -8.39
N MET A 118 13.23 11.80 -7.83
CA MET A 118 14.18 12.46 -6.93
C MET A 118 14.84 13.69 -7.57
N GLU A 119 15.30 13.57 -8.82
CA GLU A 119 16.00 14.65 -9.52
C GLU A 119 15.05 15.70 -10.12
N THR A 120 13.83 15.31 -10.50
CA THR A 120 12.84 16.22 -11.12
C THR A 120 12.12 17.09 -10.10
N PHE A 121 11.88 16.55 -8.89
CA PHE A 121 11.13 17.21 -7.83
C PHE A 121 11.96 17.37 -6.54
N PRO A 122 13.13 18.04 -6.59
CA PRO A 122 14.07 18.04 -5.47
C PRO A 122 13.51 18.70 -4.22
N ALA A 123 12.61 19.68 -4.35
CA ALA A 123 11.97 20.34 -3.21
C ALA A 123 10.96 19.40 -2.53
N GLU A 124 10.17 18.68 -3.31
CA GLU A 124 9.19 17.71 -2.83
C GLU A 124 9.88 16.48 -2.23
N THR A 125 10.90 15.93 -2.89
CA THR A 125 11.75 14.87 -2.35
C THR A 125 12.41 15.29 -1.04
N LYS A 126 12.93 16.52 -0.95
CA LYS A 126 13.45 17.05 0.31
C LYS A 126 12.37 17.09 1.40
N SER A 127 11.14 17.50 1.06
CA SER A 127 10.05 17.54 2.04
C SER A 127 9.66 16.16 2.58
N ILE A 128 9.81 15.11 1.76
CA ILE A 128 9.63 13.71 2.17
C ILE A 128 10.76 13.31 3.13
N VAL A 129 12.02 13.57 2.78
CA VAL A 129 13.17 13.26 3.65
C VAL A 129 13.08 13.99 4.99
N ASP A 130 12.73 15.29 4.97
CA ASP A 130 12.56 16.11 6.16
C ASP A 130 11.42 15.63 7.07
N SER A 131 10.46 14.85 6.55
CA SER A 131 9.38 14.27 7.33
C SER A 131 9.81 13.09 8.22
N GLY A 132 11.01 12.56 7.98
CA GLY A 132 11.54 11.39 8.69
C GLY A 132 11.12 10.04 8.11
N ALA A 133 10.35 10.03 7.01
CA ALA A 133 9.97 8.80 6.32
C ALA A 133 11.19 8.01 5.83
N GLU A 134 11.04 6.68 5.77
CA GLU A 134 12.01 5.81 5.11
C GLU A 134 12.00 6.04 3.60
N ILE A 135 13.16 5.95 2.94
CA ILE A 135 13.29 6.02 1.48
C ILE A 135 13.70 4.65 0.93
N GLY A 136 12.81 4.04 0.15
CA GLY A 136 13.07 2.87 -0.70
C GLY A 136 13.31 3.25 -2.16
N LEU A 137 13.91 2.34 -2.93
CA LEU A 137 14.18 2.57 -4.36
C LEU A 137 13.08 1.99 -5.26
N HIS A 138 12.80 2.67 -6.38
CA HIS A 138 11.73 2.30 -7.31
C HIS A 138 12.13 2.46 -8.80
N GLY A 139 13.32 1.98 -9.16
CA GLY A 139 13.92 2.22 -10.48
C GLY A 139 14.35 3.67 -10.68
N TYR A 140 14.73 4.05 -11.89
CA TYR A 140 15.08 5.42 -12.24
C TYR A 140 13.92 6.13 -12.94
N CYS A 141 13.52 5.68 -14.12
CA CYS A 141 12.39 6.17 -14.92
C CYS A 141 11.17 5.23 -14.80
N HIS A 142 11.03 4.50 -13.68
CA HIS A 142 9.96 3.51 -13.48
C HIS A 142 9.91 2.46 -14.60
N GLU A 143 11.09 2.03 -15.09
CA GLU A 143 11.25 1.05 -16.16
C GLU A 143 10.82 -0.38 -15.77
N ASP A 144 10.20 -1.08 -16.72
CA ASP A 144 9.89 -2.50 -16.60
C ASP A 144 11.20 -3.31 -16.55
N SER A 145 11.56 -3.79 -15.35
CA SER A 145 12.82 -4.51 -15.11
C SER A 145 12.96 -5.75 -16.00
N THR A 146 11.84 -6.33 -16.44
CA THR A 146 11.84 -7.52 -17.32
C THR A 146 12.39 -7.23 -18.71
N LYS A 147 12.47 -5.95 -19.11
CA LYS A 147 13.02 -5.49 -20.39
C LYS A 147 14.47 -5.03 -20.29
N LEU A 148 15.04 -4.96 -19.09
CA LEU A 148 16.42 -4.52 -18.89
C LEU A 148 17.39 -5.67 -19.11
N SER A 149 18.53 -5.36 -19.73
CA SER A 149 19.71 -6.21 -19.59
C SER A 149 20.22 -6.16 -18.14
N ALA A 150 20.93 -7.21 -17.70
CA ALA A 150 21.54 -7.24 -16.38
C ALA A 150 22.46 -6.02 -16.12
N ARG A 151 23.15 -5.53 -17.16
CA ARG A 151 23.99 -4.34 -17.04
C ARG A 151 23.17 -3.07 -16.82
N GLN A 152 22.10 -2.88 -17.59
CA GLN A 152 21.22 -1.72 -17.42
C GLN A 152 20.59 -1.69 -16.03
N GLU A 153 20.13 -2.84 -15.53
CA GLU A 153 19.58 -2.95 -14.18
C GLU A 153 20.62 -2.61 -13.10
N GLU A 154 21.86 -3.09 -13.25
CA GLU A 154 22.95 -2.74 -12.34
C GLU A 154 23.28 -1.24 -12.37
N ASP A 155 23.31 -0.62 -13.55
CA ASP A 155 23.55 0.83 -13.72
C ASP A 155 22.42 1.67 -13.08
N VAL A 156 21.16 1.24 -13.22
CA VAL A 156 19.99 1.86 -12.58
C VAL A 156 20.12 1.79 -11.06
N PHE A 157 20.43 0.61 -10.50
CA PHE A 157 20.63 0.47 -9.06
C PHE A 157 21.76 1.36 -8.56
N ASP A 158 22.91 1.37 -9.22
CA ASP A 158 24.06 2.18 -8.79
C ASP A 158 23.74 3.68 -8.77
N LYS A 159 23.03 4.18 -9.80
CA LYS A 159 22.58 5.58 -9.84
C LYS A 159 21.58 5.89 -8.72
N CYS A 160 20.56 5.06 -8.54
CA CYS A 160 19.50 5.31 -7.56
C CYS A 160 19.99 5.18 -6.11
N ILE A 161 20.88 4.22 -5.82
CA ILE A 161 21.53 4.08 -4.52
C ILE A 161 22.34 5.34 -4.19
N ALA A 162 23.18 5.81 -5.12
CA ALA A 162 23.98 7.01 -4.93
C ALA A 162 23.11 8.27 -4.70
N LEU A 163 21.98 8.39 -5.42
CA LEU A 163 21.03 9.48 -5.21
C LEU A 163 20.41 9.43 -3.81
N ALA A 164 19.86 8.29 -3.40
CA ALA A 164 19.25 8.12 -2.09
C ALA A 164 20.24 8.36 -0.94
N GLU A 165 21.47 7.86 -1.07
CA GLU A 165 22.56 8.11 -0.11
C GLU A 165 22.90 9.61 -0.01
N SER A 166 22.94 10.32 -1.15
CA SER A 166 23.20 11.77 -1.16
C SER A 166 22.10 12.60 -0.50
N LEU A 167 20.84 12.13 -0.58
CA LEU A 167 19.67 12.82 -0.02
C LEU A 167 19.49 12.57 1.47
N THR A 168 19.73 11.33 1.91
CA THR A 168 19.39 10.88 3.27
C THR A 168 20.60 10.70 4.18
N GLY A 169 21.81 10.64 3.62
CA GLY A 169 23.03 10.25 4.32
C GLY A 169 23.08 8.77 4.70
N LYS A 170 22.11 7.97 4.26
CA LYS A 170 21.99 6.54 4.56
C LYS A 170 21.81 5.74 3.27
N ARG A 171 22.32 4.51 3.28
CA ARG A 171 22.06 3.57 2.18
C ARG A 171 20.60 3.11 2.24
N PRO A 172 19.84 3.13 1.12
CA PRO A 172 18.51 2.55 1.08
C PRO A 172 18.59 1.04 1.23
N LEU A 173 17.72 0.47 2.08
CA LEU A 173 17.65 -0.97 2.33
C LEU A 173 16.47 -1.65 1.63
N GLY A 174 15.51 -0.85 1.15
CA GLY A 174 14.30 -1.30 0.48
C GLY A 174 14.31 -1.10 -1.03
N TYR A 175 13.74 -2.06 -1.74
CA TYR A 175 13.40 -1.94 -3.15
C TYR A 175 11.95 -2.35 -3.40
N ARG A 176 11.36 -1.74 -4.41
CA ARG A 176 10.13 -2.21 -5.03
C ARG A 176 10.32 -2.12 -6.54
N ALA A 177 10.09 -3.19 -7.26
CA ALA A 177 10.16 -3.20 -8.71
C ALA A 177 9.01 -2.38 -9.30
N PRO A 178 9.26 -1.50 -10.29
CA PRO A 178 8.19 -0.87 -11.06
C PRO A 178 7.16 -1.88 -11.57
N LEU A 179 5.86 -1.60 -11.37
CA LEU A 179 4.74 -2.52 -11.63
C LEU A 179 4.80 -3.89 -10.94
N TYR A 180 5.54 -4.01 -9.84
CA TYR A 180 5.75 -5.30 -9.16
C TYR A 180 6.41 -6.35 -10.06
N ARG A 181 7.06 -5.91 -11.15
CA ARG A 181 7.68 -6.80 -12.14
C ARG A 181 9.13 -7.04 -11.78
N LEU A 182 9.37 -7.80 -10.72
CA LEU A 182 10.68 -8.30 -10.35
C LEU A 182 11.04 -9.53 -11.20
N ARG A 183 12.30 -9.63 -11.65
CA ARG A 183 12.80 -10.86 -12.27
C ARG A 183 13.49 -11.75 -11.26
N GLN A 184 13.54 -13.04 -11.60
CA GLN A 184 14.30 -14.02 -10.84
C GLN A 184 15.79 -13.64 -10.72
N GLU A 185 16.39 -13.16 -11.81
CA GLU A 185 17.79 -12.75 -11.84
C GLU A 185 18.06 -11.50 -11.01
N SER A 186 17.05 -10.66 -10.78
CA SER A 186 17.14 -9.44 -9.98
C SER A 186 17.40 -9.77 -8.50
N ILE A 187 16.95 -10.93 -8.00
CA ILE A 187 17.13 -11.33 -6.59
C ILE A 187 18.63 -11.38 -6.22
N GLY A 188 19.45 -12.04 -7.04
CA GLY A 188 20.89 -12.09 -6.80
C GLY A 188 21.58 -10.73 -6.90
N LEU A 189 21.02 -9.81 -7.69
CA LEU A 189 21.52 -8.43 -7.76
C LEU A 189 21.13 -7.63 -6.51
N LEU A 190 19.92 -7.81 -5.98
CA LEU A 190 19.50 -7.22 -4.71
C LEU A 190 20.43 -7.66 -3.56
N GLU A 191 20.73 -8.95 -3.48
CA GLU A 191 21.70 -9.49 -2.51
C GLU A 191 23.09 -8.87 -2.69
N LYS A 192 23.60 -8.85 -3.92
CA LYS A 192 24.91 -8.25 -4.24
C LYS A 192 24.99 -6.77 -3.87
N LYS A 193 23.89 -6.02 -4.02
CA LYS A 193 23.80 -4.59 -3.70
C LYS A 193 23.45 -4.36 -2.22
N GLY A 194 23.23 -5.40 -1.42
CA GLY A 194 23.02 -5.29 0.02
C GLY A 194 21.66 -4.71 0.41
N PHE A 195 20.62 -4.94 -0.40
CA PHE A 195 19.25 -4.68 0.05
C PHE A 195 18.87 -5.64 1.17
N LEU A 196 18.02 -5.17 2.09
CA LEU A 196 17.46 -5.99 3.16
C LEU A 196 16.15 -6.64 2.70
N TYR A 197 15.34 -5.88 1.95
CA TYR A 197 14.00 -6.32 1.60
C TYR A 197 13.57 -5.86 0.20
N ASP A 198 12.66 -6.63 -0.39
CA ASP A 198 11.85 -6.28 -1.55
C ASP A 198 10.36 -6.21 -1.16
N SER A 199 9.56 -5.49 -1.94
CA SER A 199 8.10 -5.45 -1.78
C SER A 199 7.39 -5.45 -3.14
N SER A 200 7.65 -6.48 -3.93
CA SER A 200 7.14 -6.63 -5.29
C SER A 200 6.37 -7.92 -5.52
N LEU A 201 6.38 -8.87 -4.59
CA LEU A 201 5.81 -10.20 -4.81
C LEU A 201 4.62 -10.48 -3.88
N SER A 202 3.73 -11.35 -4.35
CA SER A 202 2.46 -11.68 -3.68
C SER A 202 2.40 -13.13 -3.19
N GLY A 203 3.55 -13.72 -2.81
CA GLY A 203 3.62 -15.10 -2.31
C GLY A 203 2.88 -15.29 -0.98
N HIS A 204 2.80 -14.23 -0.20
CA HIS A 204 1.89 -14.07 0.93
C HIS A 204 1.10 -12.77 0.74
N ASP A 205 0.11 -12.51 1.59
CA ASP A 205 -0.62 -11.24 1.59
C ASP A 205 -0.48 -10.48 2.93
N SER A 206 -0.17 -11.17 4.02
CA SER A 206 -0.25 -10.62 5.38
C SER A 206 0.88 -11.08 6.29
N GLN A 207 1.91 -11.74 5.73
CA GLN A 207 3.11 -12.18 6.41
C GLN A 207 4.35 -11.89 5.57
N LEU A 208 5.44 -11.51 6.24
CA LEU A 208 6.77 -11.41 5.63
C LEU A 208 7.32 -12.81 5.42
N TYR A 209 8.11 -12.99 4.37
CA TYR A 209 8.77 -14.26 4.07
C TYR A 209 10.14 -14.01 3.46
N MET A 210 11.00 -15.02 3.42
CA MET A 210 12.27 -14.90 2.70
C MET A 210 12.01 -15.15 1.22
N LEU A 211 12.58 -14.32 0.34
CA LEU A 211 12.52 -14.58 -1.09
C LEU A 211 13.17 -15.91 -1.43
N GLU A 212 12.69 -16.47 -2.54
CA GLU A 212 13.15 -17.74 -3.07
C GLU A 212 13.80 -17.52 -4.43
N ASN A 213 15.06 -17.94 -4.54
CA ASN A 213 15.82 -17.93 -5.76
C ASN A 213 15.83 -19.32 -6.44
N GLY A 214 15.12 -19.47 -7.56
CA GLY A 214 15.02 -20.75 -8.27
C GLY A 214 14.71 -20.59 -9.75
N PRO A 215 14.72 -21.67 -10.55
CA PRO A 215 14.37 -21.58 -11.96
C PRO A 215 12.92 -21.13 -12.13
N SER A 216 12.68 -20.22 -13.08
CA SER A 216 11.31 -19.79 -13.41
C SER A 216 10.44 -20.98 -13.86
N PRO A 217 9.12 -20.95 -13.59
CA PRO A 217 8.20 -21.94 -14.08
C PRO A 217 8.28 -22.08 -15.60
N VAL A 218 8.14 -23.31 -16.10
CA VAL A 218 8.15 -23.59 -17.54
C VAL A 218 6.74 -23.36 -18.09
N PRO A 219 6.54 -22.39 -19.00
CA PRO A 219 5.22 -22.13 -19.56
C PRO A 219 4.72 -23.29 -20.43
N VAL A 220 3.40 -23.39 -20.56
CA VAL A 220 2.76 -24.32 -21.50
C VAL A 220 3.14 -23.95 -22.93
N ASP A 221 3.67 -24.91 -23.67
CA ASP A 221 3.99 -24.78 -25.09
C ASP A 221 3.13 -25.75 -25.90
N TYR A 222 2.03 -25.25 -26.47
CA TYR A 222 1.09 -26.04 -27.28
C TYR A 222 1.67 -26.55 -28.59
N SER A 223 2.86 -26.08 -28.99
CA SER A 223 3.56 -26.61 -30.17
C SER A 223 4.35 -27.90 -29.88
N LYS A 224 4.49 -28.28 -28.60
CA LYS A 224 5.28 -29.42 -28.14
C LYS A 224 4.42 -30.48 -27.45
N PRO A 225 4.90 -31.73 -27.34
CA PRO A 225 4.28 -32.75 -26.50
C PRO A 225 4.09 -32.26 -25.06
N ALA A 226 2.96 -32.63 -24.44
CA ALA A 226 2.58 -32.15 -23.10
C ALA A 226 3.64 -32.44 -22.03
N GLU A 227 4.40 -33.54 -22.15
CA GLU A 227 5.49 -33.91 -21.25
C GLU A 227 6.58 -32.83 -21.09
N THR A 228 6.71 -31.91 -22.06
CA THR A 228 7.71 -30.83 -22.01
C THR A 228 7.41 -29.75 -20.97
N TRP A 229 6.14 -29.63 -20.55
CA TRP A 229 5.66 -28.65 -19.57
C TRP A 229 4.89 -29.28 -18.39
N MET A 230 4.44 -30.54 -18.48
CA MET A 230 3.85 -31.30 -17.36
C MET A 230 4.90 -31.76 -16.33
N ARG A 231 5.63 -30.80 -15.75
CA ARG A 231 6.62 -31.02 -14.69
C ARG A 231 6.37 -30.05 -13.52
N PRO A 232 6.57 -30.50 -12.27
CA PRO A 232 6.45 -29.61 -11.12
C PRO A 232 7.53 -28.52 -11.14
N CYS A 233 7.27 -27.41 -10.47
CA CYS A 233 8.31 -26.43 -10.16
C CYS A 233 9.42 -27.08 -9.34
N THR A 234 10.68 -26.70 -9.60
CA THR A 234 11.80 -27.18 -8.80
C THR A 234 11.85 -26.43 -7.49
N ALA A 235 12.24 -27.11 -6.40
CA ALA A 235 12.43 -26.47 -5.11
C ALA A 235 13.46 -25.33 -5.25
N PRO A 236 13.11 -24.08 -4.90
CA PRO A 236 14.03 -22.97 -4.99
C PRO A 236 15.03 -22.96 -3.83
N GLN A 237 16.08 -22.14 -3.94
CA GLN A 237 17.00 -21.84 -2.85
C GLN A 237 16.50 -20.61 -2.11
N GLN A 238 16.56 -20.59 -0.79
CA GLN A 238 16.19 -19.40 -0.03
C GLN A 238 17.23 -18.28 -0.21
N SER A 239 16.76 -17.07 -0.48
CA SER A 239 17.55 -15.83 -0.57
C SER A 239 17.75 -15.21 0.82
N THR A 240 18.67 -14.25 0.94
CA THR A 240 18.80 -13.40 2.13
C THR A 240 17.86 -12.19 2.13
N ILE A 241 17.10 -11.97 1.06
CA ILE A 241 16.17 -10.83 0.94
C ILE A 241 14.83 -11.18 1.60
N VAL A 242 14.36 -10.30 2.47
CA VAL A 242 13.00 -10.37 3.02
C VAL A 242 12.01 -9.84 1.99
N GLU A 243 10.93 -10.55 1.75
CA GLU A 243 9.78 -10.03 1.02
C GLU A 243 8.75 -9.49 1.99
N ILE A 244 8.36 -8.24 1.77
CA ILE A 244 7.17 -7.63 2.37
C ILE A 244 6.08 -7.68 1.30
N PRO A 245 5.08 -8.56 1.45
CA PRO A 245 4.16 -8.85 0.37
C PRO A 245 3.46 -7.60 -0.15
N CYS A 246 3.42 -7.47 -1.47
CA CYS A 246 2.61 -6.46 -2.14
C CYS A 246 1.67 -7.15 -3.12
N ASN A 247 0.45 -6.64 -3.27
CA ASN A 247 -0.46 -7.10 -4.31
C ASN A 247 -1.41 -5.99 -4.79
N TRP A 248 -2.07 -6.25 -5.91
CA TRP A 248 -2.99 -5.32 -6.59
C TRP A 248 -4.24 -4.95 -5.79
N TYR A 249 -4.54 -5.64 -4.68
CA TYR A 249 -5.68 -5.35 -3.81
C TYR A 249 -5.30 -4.44 -2.63
N MET A 250 -4.01 -4.13 -2.47
CA MET A 250 -3.47 -3.27 -1.40
C MET A 250 -3.08 -1.88 -1.90
N GLU A 251 -3.42 -1.53 -3.13
CA GLU A 251 -2.94 -0.32 -3.78
C GLU A 251 -4.07 0.53 -4.39
N ASP A 252 -3.84 1.83 -4.53
CA ASP A 252 -4.83 2.81 -4.97
C ASP A 252 -4.87 3.04 -6.49
N MET A 253 -3.73 3.03 -7.17
CA MET A 253 -3.57 3.39 -8.57
C MET A 253 -4.36 2.48 -9.52
N THR A 254 -4.22 1.15 -9.44
CA THR A 254 -4.92 0.25 -10.38
C THR A 254 -6.43 0.50 -10.48
N PRO A 255 -7.19 0.61 -9.37
CA PRO A 255 -8.62 0.91 -9.46
C PRO A 255 -8.96 2.40 -9.70
N LEU A 256 -8.16 3.33 -9.18
CA LEU A 256 -8.54 4.74 -9.07
C LEU A 256 -7.80 5.69 -10.05
N GLN A 257 -6.80 5.21 -10.78
CA GLN A 257 -6.10 5.99 -11.81
C GLN A 257 -6.59 5.63 -13.21
N TYR A 258 -6.99 6.66 -13.97
CA TYR A 258 -7.25 6.52 -15.40
C TYR A 258 -5.96 6.76 -16.21
N LEU A 259 -5.63 5.80 -17.08
CA LEU A 259 -4.51 5.82 -18.02
C LEU A 259 -5.04 5.61 -19.45
N PRO A 260 -5.05 6.65 -20.32
CA PRO A 260 -5.79 6.61 -21.58
C PRO A 260 -5.21 5.65 -22.64
N ASN A 261 -3.97 5.21 -22.45
CA ASN A 261 -3.26 4.34 -23.38
C ASN A 261 -3.05 2.91 -22.84
N VAL A 262 -3.78 2.54 -21.79
CA VAL A 262 -3.71 1.21 -21.17
C VAL A 262 -5.06 0.52 -21.35
N GLU A 263 -5.09 -0.61 -22.07
CA GLU A 263 -6.35 -1.29 -22.46
C GLU A 263 -7.17 -1.76 -21.27
N ASN A 264 -6.52 -2.17 -20.18
CA ASN A 264 -7.14 -2.61 -18.93
C ASN A 264 -7.24 -1.49 -17.86
N SER A 265 -7.15 -0.21 -18.26
CA SER A 265 -7.25 0.91 -17.34
C SER A 265 -8.62 0.97 -16.65
N HIS A 266 -8.62 1.30 -15.36
CA HIS A 266 -9.79 1.74 -14.62
C HIS A 266 -9.71 3.26 -14.38
N GLY A 267 -10.07 3.76 -13.19
CA GLY A 267 -10.01 5.19 -12.85
C GLY A 267 -11.32 5.84 -12.43
N TYR A 268 -12.42 5.09 -12.47
CA TYR A 268 -13.76 5.56 -12.06
C TYR A 268 -14.40 4.68 -10.99
N VAL A 269 -13.63 3.79 -10.37
CA VAL A 269 -14.12 3.01 -9.23
C VAL A 269 -14.40 3.98 -8.08
N PRO A 270 -15.56 3.89 -7.38
CA PRO A 270 -15.81 4.73 -6.23
C PRO A 270 -14.76 4.50 -5.14
N SER A 271 -14.11 5.57 -4.68
CA SER A 271 -13.08 5.51 -3.62
C SER A 271 -13.55 4.78 -2.35
N GLN A 272 -14.83 4.93 -1.99
CA GLN A 272 -15.43 4.27 -0.84
C GLN A 272 -15.48 2.75 -0.99
N SER A 273 -15.58 2.23 -2.24
CA SER A 273 -15.53 0.79 -2.49
C SER A 273 -14.14 0.22 -2.21
N ILE A 274 -13.09 0.98 -2.53
CA ILE A 274 -11.70 0.60 -2.25
C ILE A 274 -11.41 0.68 -0.75
N GLU A 275 -11.82 1.77 -0.10
CA GLU A 275 -11.73 1.92 1.36
C GLU A 275 -12.39 0.75 2.09
N LYS A 276 -13.64 0.40 1.69
CA LYS A 276 -14.38 -0.71 2.27
C LYS A 276 -13.70 -2.07 2.04
N MET A 277 -13.14 -2.29 0.85
CA MET A 277 -12.41 -3.52 0.52
C MET A 277 -11.20 -3.69 1.46
N TRP A 278 -10.45 -2.62 1.72
CA TRP A 278 -9.32 -2.65 2.66
C TRP A 278 -9.77 -2.91 4.10
N GLN A 279 -10.87 -2.29 4.55
CA GLN A 279 -11.44 -2.54 5.88
C GLN A 279 -11.91 -3.99 6.05
N ASP A 280 -12.52 -4.57 5.01
CA ASP A 280 -12.99 -5.97 5.02
C ASP A 280 -11.82 -6.94 5.09
N ARG A 281 -10.75 -6.68 4.33
CA ARG A 281 -9.52 -7.45 4.39
C ARG A 281 -8.90 -7.40 5.79
N PHE A 282 -8.72 -6.21 6.35
CA PHE A 282 -8.19 -6.04 7.70
C PHE A 282 -9.04 -6.80 8.73
N THR A 283 -10.37 -6.66 8.66
CA THR A 283 -11.30 -7.29 9.60
C THR A 283 -11.25 -8.82 9.48
N TRP A 284 -11.08 -9.35 8.27
CA TRP A 284 -10.93 -10.79 8.08
C TRP A 284 -9.63 -11.29 8.73
N LEU A 285 -8.49 -10.65 8.46
CA LEU A 285 -7.19 -10.99 9.06
C LEU A 285 -7.20 -10.84 10.58
N TRP A 286 -7.85 -9.79 11.09
CA TRP A 286 -8.03 -9.61 12.51
C TRP A 286 -8.69 -10.83 13.16
N ASN A 287 -9.76 -11.34 12.57
CA ASN A 287 -10.52 -12.44 13.15
C ASN A 287 -9.88 -13.82 12.93
N HIS A 288 -9.23 -14.03 11.79
CA HIS A 288 -8.81 -15.36 11.34
C HIS A 288 -7.29 -15.54 11.24
N GLY A 289 -6.51 -14.48 11.47
CA GLY A 289 -5.07 -14.49 11.24
C GLY A 289 -4.71 -14.64 9.76
N PRO A 290 -3.41 -14.74 9.45
CA PRO A 290 -2.94 -14.89 8.07
C PRO A 290 -3.32 -16.24 7.44
N ASP A 291 -3.29 -17.33 8.22
CA ASP A 291 -3.53 -18.69 7.73
C ASP A 291 -4.98 -19.17 7.85
N GLY A 292 -5.87 -18.35 8.46
CA GLY A 292 -7.26 -18.73 8.69
C GLY A 292 -7.48 -19.64 9.92
N ASP A 293 -6.41 -20.16 10.52
CA ASP A 293 -6.42 -21.04 11.69
C ASP A 293 -6.74 -20.33 13.01
N GLY A 294 -6.97 -19.01 12.92
CA GLY A 294 -7.45 -18.19 14.01
C GLY A 294 -6.56 -17.00 14.31
N PRO A 295 -6.83 -16.33 15.44
CA PRO A 295 -6.19 -15.09 15.87
C PRO A 295 -4.66 -15.13 15.83
N GLY A 296 -4.03 -14.22 15.10
CA GLY A 296 -2.57 -14.11 15.04
C GLY A 296 -2.08 -12.72 14.65
N ASP A 297 -0.77 -12.54 14.75
CA ASP A 297 -0.07 -11.34 14.27
C ASP A 297 -0.05 -11.33 12.74
N PHE A 298 -0.13 -10.14 12.16
CA PHE A 298 -0.06 -9.96 10.71
C PHE A 298 0.46 -8.57 10.34
N VAL A 299 0.94 -8.45 9.12
CA VAL A 299 1.23 -7.15 8.51
C VAL A 299 0.11 -6.72 7.57
N PHE A 300 -0.09 -5.40 7.48
CA PHE A 300 -1.10 -4.79 6.63
C PHE A 300 -0.46 -3.74 5.72
N PRO A 301 0.12 -4.15 4.58
CA PRO A 301 0.63 -3.25 3.55
C PRO A 301 -0.50 -2.45 2.91
N LEU A 302 -0.27 -1.15 2.72
CA LEU A 302 -1.11 -0.25 1.94
C LEU A 302 -0.21 0.63 1.08
N VAL A 303 -0.35 0.53 -0.23
CA VAL A 303 0.48 1.24 -1.22
C VAL A 303 -0.33 2.37 -1.84
N LEU A 304 0.20 3.58 -1.75
CA LEU A 304 -0.45 4.79 -2.23
C LEU A 304 0.41 5.46 -3.30
N HIS A 305 -0.19 6.30 -4.14
CA HIS A 305 0.58 7.09 -5.10
C HIS A 305 0.18 8.57 -5.01
N PRO A 306 1.12 9.53 -5.06
CA PRO A 306 0.78 10.96 -5.12
C PRO A 306 -0.06 11.30 -6.36
N ASP A 307 0.11 10.52 -7.42
CA ASP A 307 -0.67 10.53 -8.66
C ASP A 307 -2.17 10.38 -8.38
N THR A 308 -2.52 9.49 -7.46
CA THR A 308 -3.91 9.06 -7.20
C THR A 308 -4.39 9.50 -5.82
N SER A 309 -3.78 9.03 -4.74
CA SER A 309 -4.07 9.46 -3.36
C SER A 309 -3.89 10.95 -3.10
N GLY A 310 -3.10 11.65 -3.92
CA GLY A 310 -2.96 13.11 -3.87
C GLY A 310 -4.16 13.88 -4.46
N MET A 311 -5.07 13.21 -5.17
CA MET A 311 -6.24 13.82 -5.79
C MET A 311 -7.29 14.24 -4.76
N ALA A 312 -7.96 15.37 -5.01
CA ALA A 312 -8.86 15.99 -4.03
C ALA A 312 -10.08 15.12 -3.66
N HIS A 313 -10.53 14.25 -4.57
CA HIS A 313 -11.66 13.36 -4.35
C HIS A 313 -11.27 11.99 -3.78
N ILE A 314 -9.97 11.68 -3.69
CA ILE A 314 -9.43 10.41 -3.17
C ILE A 314 -8.81 10.61 -1.78
N ILE A 315 -8.09 11.72 -1.56
CA ILE A 315 -7.32 11.95 -0.33
C ILE A 315 -8.15 11.85 0.95
N GLY A 316 -9.44 12.17 0.90
CA GLY A 316 -10.36 12.00 2.04
C GLY A 316 -10.58 10.54 2.43
N ALA A 317 -10.65 9.63 1.45
CA ALA A 317 -10.74 8.18 1.72
C ALA A 317 -9.45 7.64 2.37
N ILE A 318 -8.30 8.19 1.98
CA ILE A 318 -7.00 7.87 2.61
C ILE A 318 -6.96 8.35 4.06
N GLU A 319 -7.41 9.59 4.32
CA GLU A 319 -7.53 10.14 5.68
C GLU A 319 -8.45 9.25 6.54
N ASN A 320 -9.62 8.87 6.01
CA ASN A 320 -10.56 7.98 6.70
C ASN A 320 -9.95 6.60 7.00
N MET A 321 -9.26 6.00 6.03
CA MET A 321 -8.65 4.68 6.21
C MET A 321 -7.59 4.68 7.32
N ILE A 322 -6.72 5.70 7.35
CA ILE A 322 -5.67 5.81 8.37
C ILE A 322 -6.30 6.05 9.76
N LEU A 323 -7.29 6.94 9.86
CA LEU A 323 -8.02 7.18 11.11
C LEU A 323 -8.74 5.92 11.60
N TRP A 324 -9.33 5.14 10.69
CA TRP A 324 -9.97 3.87 11.00
C TRP A 324 -8.96 2.86 11.56
N LEU A 325 -7.78 2.73 10.94
CA LEU A 325 -6.69 1.88 11.44
C LEU A 325 -6.21 2.32 12.83
N GLN A 326 -6.03 3.63 13.05
CA GLN A 326 -5.67 4.18 14.37
C GLN A 326 -6.74 3.89 15.45
N GLY A 327 -8.01 3.78 15.05
CA GLY A 327 -9.13 3.46 15.94
C GLY A 327 -9.06 2.09 16.62
N TRP A 328 -8.24 1.17 16.10
CA TRP A 328 -8.01 -0.16 16.70
C TRP A 328 -7.06 -0.13 17.93
N GLY A 329 -6.51 1.04 18.27
CA GLY A 329 -5.75 1.26 19.49
C GLY A 329 -4.38 0.61 19.48
N SER A 330 -3.88 0.24 20.67
CA SER A 330 -2.47 -0.14 20.88
C SER A 330 -2.04 -1.46 20.24
N GLN A 331 -2.95 -2.23 19.64
CA GLN A 331 -2.63 -3.45 18.91
C GLN A 331 -2.24 -3.17 17.45
N VAL A 332 -2.55 -1.98 16.94
CA VAL A 332 -2.15 -1.52 15.61
C VAL A 332 -0.97 -0.56 15.74
N GLU A 333 0.12 -0.88 15.07
CA GLU A 333 1.34 -0.10 15.02
C GLU A 333 1.67 0.28 13.57
N PHE A 334 1.85 1.56 13.29
CA PHE A 334 2.41 2.01 12.02
C PHE A 334 3.93 1.92 12.09
N VAL A 335 4.55 1.22 11.15
CA VAL A 335 6.00 1.08 11.07
C VAL A 335 6.47 1.24 9.63
N THR A 336 7.71 1.65 9.45
CA THR A 336 8.38 1.63 8.15
C THR A 336 8.61 0.18 7.70
N TYR A 337 8.75 -0.03 6.38
CA TYR A 337 9.08 -1.33 5.81
C TYR A 337 10.44 -1.85 6.31
N GLU A 338 11.46 -1.00 6.42
CA GLU A 338 12.77 -1.37 7.00
C GLU A 338 12.63 -1.93 8.41
N MET A 339 11.92 -1.25 9.31
CA MET A 339 11.67 -1.72 10.68
C MET A 339 10.95 -3.07 10.74
N ALA A 340 9.99 -3.33 9.85
CA ALA A 340 9.32 -4.62 9.78
C ALA A 340 10.27 -5.73 9.31
N ALA A 341 11.07 -5.47 8.27
CA ALA A 341 12.07 -6.42 7.79
C ALA A 341 13.14 -6.72 8.86
N ILE A 342 13.64 -5.71 9.57
CA ILE A 342 14.58 -5.89 10.69
C ILE A 342 13.97 -6.74 11.80
N SER A 343 12.72 -6.45 12.18
CA SER A 343 12.01 -7.19 13.23
C SER A 343 11.81 -8.67 12.84
N PHE A 344 11.45 -8.92 11.58
CA PHE A 344 11.29 -10.26 11.04
C PHE A 344 12.61 -11.05 11.05
N MET A 345 13.71 -10.42 10.61
CA MET A 345 15.03 -11.06 10.64
C MET A 345 15.51 -11.37 12.06
N ALA A 346 15.27 -10.46 13.02
CA ALA A 346 15.62 -10.70 14.42
C ALA A 346 14.89 -11.92 15.01
N GLN A 347 13.58 -12.03 14.77
CA GLN A 347 12.78 -13.17 15.22
C GLN A 347 13.24 -14.50 14.61
N LYS A 348 13.69 -14.48 13.36
CA LYS A 348 14.25 -15.65 12.67
C LYS A 348 15.60 -16.12 13.21
N MET A 349 16.40 -15.24 13.82
CA MET A 349 17.71 -15.58 14.39
C MET A 349 17.61 -16.11 15.82
N ASP A 350 16.51 -15.81 16.52
CA ASP A 350 16.22 -16.30 17.87
C ASP A 350 15.52 -17.68 17.89
N LEU A 351 15.15 -18.20 16.71
CA LEU A 351 14.60 -19.54 16.45
C LEU A 351 15.69 -20.46 15.92
#